data_AF-A0A2J6IWJ9-F1
#
_entry.id   AF-A0A2J6IWJ9-F1
#
_cell.length_a   1.000
_cell.length_b   1.000
_cell.length_c   1.000
_cell.angle_alpha   90.00
_cell.angle_beta   90.00
_cell.angle_gamma   90.00
#
_symmetry.space_group_name_H-M   'P 1'
#
loop_
_entity.id
_entity.type
_entity.pdbx_description
1 polymer ?
#
loop_
_entity_poly.entity_id
_entity_poly.type
_entity_poly.pdbx_seq_one_letter_code
_entity_poly.pdbx_strand_id
1 'polypeptide(L)'
;EVFKAITDRFPNVSVIGVREVLQNVSRNLSRLGTTFSVMAGLALVVSLLVLSGALSADQHRRLHDAVIFKVCGAARRDIVFCFTYEFLFIGLFAGAIAAVAGGLAAWGILTQLMDTTFTVYPAVILTTLGASILLTLILGLLGTWKALGQSPSFYLREN
;
A
#
# COMPACT_ATOMS: atom_id res chain seq x y z
N GLU A 1 -44.59 -1.00 22.04
CA GLU A 1 -45.55 -1.46 23.07
C GLU A 1 -45.20 -2.83 23.68
N VAL A 2 -44.65 -3.78 22.92
CA VAL A 2 -44.15 -5.08 23.45
C VAL A 2 -43.08 -4.94 24.54
N PHE A 3 -42.28 -3.87 24.51
CA PHE A 3 -41.21 -3.59 25.47
C PHE A 3 -41.72 -3.27 26.89
N LYS A 4 -42.96 -2.77 27.01
CA LYS A 4 -43.54 -2.36 28.31
C LYS A 4 -44.14 -3.55 29.07
N ALA A 5 -44.53 -4.62 28.36
CA ALA A 5 -45.14 -5.81 28.94
C ALA A 5 -44.11 -6.78 29.56
N ILE A 6 -42.84 -6.69 29.18
CA ILE A 6 -41.78 -7.62 29.63
C ILE A 6 -41.09 -7.14 30.92
N THR A 7 -41.19 -5.84 31.23
CA THR A 7 -40.48 -5.22 32.37
C THR A 7 -41.13 -5.44 33.73
N ASP A 8 -42.39 -5.88 33.79
CA ASP A 8 -43.14 -5.97 35.06
C ASP A 8 -42.91 -7.27 35.85
N ARG A 9 -42.15 -8.25 35.32
CA ARG A 9 -42.09 -9.60 35.91
C ARG A 9 -40.74 -10.07 36.46
N PHE A 10 -39.65 -9.30 36.30
CA PHE A 10 -38.34 -9.68 36.84
C PHE A 10 -37.53 -8.46 37.32
N PRO A 11 -37.82 -7.91 38.52
CA PRO A 11 -37.12 -6.74 39.07
C PRO A 11 -35.75 -7.07 39.68
N ASN A 12 -35.19 -8.27 39.44
CA ASN A 12 -33.95 -8.74 40.08
C ASN A 12 -32.96 -9.43 39.12
N VAL A 13 -33.02 -9.16 37.81
CA VAL A 13 -32.02 -9.64 36.85
C VAL A 13 -31.19 -8.45 36.37
N SER A 14 -29.94 -8.42 36.83
CA SER A 14 -28.87 -7.48 36.50
C SER A 14 -28.99 -6.84 35.12
N VAL A 15 -29.47 -5.59 35.08
CA VAL A 15 -29.39 -4.70 33.91
C VAL A 15 -27.99 -4.09 33.87
N ILE A 16 -26.95 -4.92 33.84
CA ILE A 16 -25.69 -4.50 33.22
C ILE A 16 -26.01 -4.56 31.74
N GLY A 17 -26.35 -3.41 31.16
CA GLY A 17 -26.76 -3.34 29.77
C GLY A 17 -25.70 -3.97 28.89
N VAL A 18 -25.98 -5.13 28.31
CA VAL A 18 -25.14 -5.78 27.29
C VAL A 18 -24.79 -4.78 26.18
N ARG A 19 -25.66 -3.78 25.95
CA ARG A 19 -25.45 -2.62 25.07
C ARG A 19 -24.25 -1.74 25.46
N GLU A 20 -24.04 -1.49 26.75
CA GLU A 20 -22.93 -0.65 27.24
C GLU A 20 -21.60 -1.41 27.16
N VAL A 21 -21.62 -2.72 27.44
CA VAL A 21 -20.46 -3.60 27.22
C VAL A 21 -20.12 -3.68 25.73
N LEU A 22 -21.11 -3.89 24.85
CA LEU A 22 -20.89 -3.90 23.39
C LEU A 22 -20.36 -2.55 22.88
N GLN A 23 -20.87 -1.43 23.41
CA GLN A 23 -20.37 -0.10 23.04
C GLN A 23 -18.92 0.11 23.46
N ASN A 24 -18.54 -0.36 24.65
CA ASN A 24 -17.17 -0.26 25.13
C ASN A 24 -16.21 -1.12 24.29
N VAL A 25 -16.61 -2.36 23.95
CA VAL A 25 -15.83 -3.23 23.07
C VAL A 25 -15.71 -2.63 21.67
N SER A 26 -16.81 -2.17 21.08
CA SER A 26 -16.82 -1.51 19.77
C SER A 26 -15.93 -0.26 19.76
N ARG A 27 -15.95 0.54 20.83
CA ARG A 27 -15.08 1.72 20.97
C ARG A 27 -13.60 1.33 21.07
N ASN A 28 -13.28 0.24 21.76
CA ASN A 28 -11.90 -0.25 21.84
C ASN A 28 -11.42 -0.79 20.49
N LEU A 29 -12.23 -1.59 19.79
CA LEU A 29 -11.92 -2.06 18.43
C LEU A 29 -11.75 -0.89 17.46
N SER A 30 -12.62 0.12 17.55
CA SER A 30 -12.52 1.32 16.73
C SER A 30 -11.22 2.08 16.99
N ARG A 31 -10.82 2.25 18.26
CA ARG A 31 -9.54 2.87 18.62
C ARG A 31 -8.34 2.10 18.07
N LEU A 32 -8.33 0.77 18.21
CA LEU A 32 -7.27 -0.07 17.65
C LEU A 32 -7.19 0.09 16.12
N GLY A 33 -8.33 0.06 15.44
CA GLY A 33 -8.40 0.29 13.99
C GLY A 33 -7.79 1.61 13.57
N THR A 34 -8.12 2.70 14.26
CA THR A 34 -7.54 4.03 13.99
C THR A 34 -6.04 4.06 14.26
N THR A 35 -5.56 3.46 15.35
CA THR A 35 -4.11 3.37 15.64
C THR A 35 -3.36 2.63 14.53
N PHE A 36 -3.85 1.47 14.10
CA PHE A 36 -3.22 0.73 13.00
C PHE A 36 -3.27 1.50 11.68
N SER A 37 -4.37 2.22 11.39
CA SER A 37 -4.46 3.07 10.20
C SER A 37 -3.42 4.19 10.22
N VAL A 38 -3.16 4.81 11.37
CA VAL A 38 -2.12 5.84 11.53
C VAL A 38 -0.73 5.21 11.36
N MET A 39 -0.48 4.04 11.96
CA MET A 39 0.79 3.32 11.80
C MET A 39 1.06 2.94 10.35
N ALA A 40 0.05 2.46 9.63
CA ALA A 40 0.15 2.17 8.21
C ALA A 40 0.48 3.44 7.40
N GLY A 41 -0.17 4.56 7.69
CA GLY A 41 0.14 5.85 7.07
C GLY A 41 1.59 6.30 7.30
N LEU A 42 2.09 6.18 8.53
CA LEU A 42 3.49 6.50 8.84
C LEU A 42 4.46 5.57 8.11
N ALA A 43 4.17 4.27 8.06
CA ALA A 43 4.99 3.31 7.33
C ALA A 43 5.08 3.68 5.84
N LEU A 44 3.96 4.08 5.22
CA LEU A 44 3.95 4.55 3.83
C LEU A 44 4.84 5.78 3.63
N VAL A 45 4.79 6.75 4.53
CA VAL A 45 5.67 7.94 4.46
C VAL A 45 7.14 7.53 4.53
N VAL A 46 7.50 6.62 5.44
CA VAL A 46 8.88 6.10 5.56
C VAL A 46 9.31 5.38 4.28
N SER A 47 8.45 4.52 3.72
CA SER A 47 8.75 3.82 2.46
C SER A 47 9.00 4.80 1.29
N LEU A 48 8.22 5.88 1.20
CA LEU A 48 8.43 6.91 0.18
C LEU A 48 9.76 7.66 0.37
N LEU A 49 10.14 7.96 1.62
CA LEU A 49 11.43 8.59 1.92
C LEU A 49 12.60 7.67 1.55
N VAL A 50 12.53 6.39 1.92
CA VAL A 50 13.55 5.38 1.57
C VAL A 50 13.66 5.23 0.06
N LEU A 51 12.53 5.16 -0.66
CA LEU A 51 12.52 5.07 -2.12
C LEU A 51 13.14 6.31 -2.78
N SER A 52 12.82 7.51 -2.28
CA SER A 52 13.43 8.76 -2.76
C SER A 52 14.95 8.74 -2.60
N GLY A 53 15.46 8.22 -1.48
CA GLY A 53 16.89 8.03 -1.24
C GLY A 53 17.51 7.02 -2.21
N ALA A 54 16.87 5.87 -2.41
CA ALA A 54 17.34 4.85 -3.34
C ALA A 54 17.39 5.36 -4.80
N LEU A 55 16.35 6.08 -5.24
CA LEU A 55 16.29 6.69 -6.57
C LEU A 55 17.39 7.73 -6.78
N SER A 56 17.69 8.53 -5.74
CA SER A 56 18.78 9.52 -5.80
C SER A 56 20.15 8.85 -5.97
N ALA A 57 20.34 7.65 -5.39
CA ALA A 57 21.56 6.87 -5.57
C ALA A 57 21.65 6.20 -6.97
N ASP A 58 20.53 5.74 -7.53
CA ASP A 58 20.46 5.01 -8.81
C ASP A 58 20.74 5.89 -10.06
N GLN A 59 20.73 7.21 -9.89
CA GLN A 59 20.76 8.19 -10.97
C GLN A 59 22.00 8.10 -11.89
N HIS A 60 23.13 7.63 -11.37
CA HIS A 60 24.39 7.50 -12.13
C HIS A 60 24.38 6.36 -13.15
N ARG A 61 23.68 5.26 -12.88
CA ARG A 61 23.64 4.09 -13.78
C ARG A 61 22.75 4.34 -14.99
N ARG A 62 21.61 5.00 -14.79
CA ARG A 62 20.61 5.27 -15.83
C ARG A 62 21.10 6.19 -16.94
N LEU A 63 22.01 7.11 -16.65
CA LEU A 63 22.62 7.98 -17.68
C LEU A 63 23.48 7.17 -18.67
N HIS A 64 24.16 6.13 -18.20
CA HIS A 64 25.00 5.28 -19.05
C HIS A 64 24.14 4.46 -20.02
N ASP A 65 23.07 3.82 -19.53
CA ASP A 65 22.17 3.00 -20.34
C ASP A 65 21.41 3.83 -21.39
N ALA A 66 21.00 5.06 -21.02
CA ALA A 66 20.33 5.97 -21.95
C ALA A 66 21.25 6.42 -23.11
N VAL A 67 22.55 6.57 -22.85
CA VAL A 67 23.54 6.89 -23.88
C VAL A 67 23.74 5.70 -24.82
N ILE A 68 23.86 4.48 -24.29
CA ILE A 68 23.98 3.25 -25.10
C ILE A 68 22.78 3.09 -26.04
N PHE A 69 21.56 3.25 -25.54
CA PHE A 69 20.35 3.17 -26.37
C PHE A 69 20.27 4.27 -27.46
N LYS A 70 20.80 5.47 -27.18
CA LYS A 70 20.91 6.54 -28.18
C LYS A 70 21.93 6.22 -29.26
N VAL A 71 23.06 5.63 -28.90
CA VAL A 71 24.11 5.22 -29.84
C VAL A 71 23.61 4.10 -30.77
N CYS A 72 22.71 3.24 -30.29
CA CYS A 72 22.03 2.23 -31.09
C CYS A 72 20.85 2.76 -31.95
N GLY A 73 20.56 4.06 -31.92
CA GLY A 73 19.56 4.69 -32.81
C GLY A 73 18.10 4.55 -32.37
N ALA A 74 17.82 4.15 -31.12
CA ALA A 74 16.45 3.96 -30.65
C ALA A 74 15.67 5.29 -30.53
N ALA A 75 14.40 5.29 -30.98
CA ALA A 75 13.53 6.43 -30.82
C ALA A 75 13.10 6.56 -29.34
N ARG A 76 12.89 7.80 -28.85
CA ARG A 76 12.45 8.06 -27.46
C ARG A 76 11.18 7.29 -27.06
N ARG A 77 10.34 6.94 -28.02
CA ARG A 77 9.10 6.18 -27.81
C ARG A 77 9.37 4.72 -27.43
N ASP A 78 10.33 4.08 -28.09
CA ASP A 78 10.66 2.66 -27.85
C ASP A 78 11.23 2.47 -26.44
N ILE A 79 12.03 3.44 -25.98
CA ILE A 79 12.58 3.47 -24.63
C ILE A 79 11.46 3.58 -23.58
N VAL A 80 10.47 4.45 -23.80
CA VAL A 80 9.32 4.59 -22.88
C VAL A 80 8.45 3.33 -22.86
N PHE A 81 8.21 2.70 -24.00
CA PHE A 81 7.46 1.44 -24.06
C PHE A 81 8.19 0.30 -23.33
N CYS A 82 9.49 0.17 -23.52
CA CYS A 82 10.31 -0.83 -22.84
C CYS A 82 10.22 -0.68 -21.31
N PHE A 83 10.48 0.53 -20.80
CA PHE A 83 10.37 0.81 -19.36
C PHE A 83 8.95 0.63 -18.83
N THR A 84 7.93 0.94 -19.62
CA THR A 84 6.53 0.73 -19.23
C THR A 84 6.25 -0.75 -19.00
N TYR A 85 6.70 -1.64 -19.90
CA TYR A 85 6.55 -3.08 -19.71
C TYR A 85 7.34 -3.59 -18.50
N GLU A 86 8.56 -3.11 -18.30
CA GLU A 86 9.37 -3.47 -17.15
C GLU A 86 8.66 -3.10 -15.82
N PHE A 87 8.21 -1.85 -15.70
CA PHE A 87 7.49 -1.40 -14.51
C PHE A 87 6.13 -2.06 -14.35
N LEU A 88 5.47 -2.44 -15.44
CA LEU A 88 4.23 -3.22 -15.41
C LEU A 88 4.46 -4.59 -14.78
N PHE A 89 5.51 -5.30 -15.19
CA PHE A 89 5.87 -6.59 -14.58
C PHE A 89 6.25 -6.44 -13.12
N ILE A 90 7.11 -5.46 -12.78
CA ILE A 90 7.49 -5.20 -11.38
C ILE A 90 6.25 -4.89 -10.53
N GLY A 91 5.35 -4.04 -11.02
CA GLY A 91 4.12 -3.68 -10.33
C GLY A 91 3.16 -4.85 -10.15
N LEU A 92 3.07 -5.73 -11.15
CA LEU A 92 2.26 -6.95 -11.11
C LEU A 92 2.80 -7.93 -10.06
N PHE A 93 4.10 -8.21 -10.07
CA PHE A 93 4.73 -9.09 -9.09
C PHE A 93 4.64 -8.53 -7.67
N ALA A 94 4.95 -7.25 -7.49
CA ALA A 94 4.83 -6.58 -6.20
C ALA A 94 3.38 -6.63 -5.67
N GLY A 95 2.40 -6.35 -6.54
CA GLY A 95 0.98 -6.41 -6.19
C GLY A 95 0.51 -7.82 -5.84
N ALA A 96 0.98 -8.84 -6.57
CA ALA A 96 0.66 -10.24 -6.27
C ALA A 96 1.24 -10.67 -4.91
N ILE A 97 2.49 -10.31 -4.62
CA ILE A 97 3.13 -10.58 -3.33
C ILE A 97 2.36 -9.85 -2.20
N ALA A 98 2.01 -8.59 -2.41
CA ALA A 98 1.25 -7.81 -1.43
C ALA A 98 -0.14 -8.41 -1.17
N ALA A 99 -0.84 -8.85 -2.21
CA ALA A 99 -2.15 -9.49 -2.08
C ALA A 99 -2.07 -10.81 -1.32
N VAL A 100 -1.05 -11.64 -1.59
CA VAL A 100 -0.84 -12.90 -0.86
C VAL A 100 -0.43 -12.64 0.58
N ALA A 101 0.58 -11.80 0.82
CA ALA A 101 1.07 -11.51 2.16
C ALA A 101 0.02 -10.81 3.03
N GLY A 102 -0.67 -9.81 2.47
CA GLY A 102 -1.77 -9.11 3.15
C GLY A 102 -2.97 -10.02 3.37
N GLY A 103 -3.30 -10.87 2.40
CA GLY A 103 -4.35 -11.88 2.52
C GLY A 103 -4.05 -12.91 3.62
N LEU A 104 -2.82 -13.42 3.69
CA LEU A 104 -2.37 -14.34 4.73
C LEU A 104 -2.34 -13.68 6.11
N ALA A 105 -1.89 -12.43 6.20
CA ALA A 105 -1.91 -11.67 7.44
C ALA A 105 -3.36 -11.44 7.92
N ALA A 106 -4.25 -11.02 7.01
CA ALA A 106 -5.66 -10.83 7.32
C ALA A 106 -6.34 -12.14 7.72
N TRP A 107 -6.05 -13.24 7.02
CA TRP A 107 -6.53 -14.57 7.38
C TRP A 107 -6.08 -14.95 8.79
N GLY A 108 -4.78 -14.88 9.09
CA GLY A 108 -4.23 -15.21 10.41
C GLY A 108 -4.82 -14.37 11.54
N ILE A 109 -4.92 -13.04 11.36
CA ILE A 109 -5.51 -12.14 12.35
C ILE A 109 -6.99 -12.48 12.58
N LEU A 110 -7.75 -12.65 11.51
CA LEU A 110 -9.20 -12.83 11.63
C LEU A 110 -9.56 -14.21 12.21
N THR A 111 -8.80 -15.26 11.87
CA THR A 111 -9.04 -16.62 12.39
C THR A 111 -8.46 -16.86 13.77
N GLN A 112 -7.27 -16.34 14.10
CA GLN A 112 -6.63 -16.62 15.40
C GLN A 112 -6.97 -15.60 16.48
N LEU A 113 -7.23 -14.34 16.11
CA LEU A 113 -7.38 -13.25 17.08
C LEU A 113 -8.83 -12.77 17.23
N MET A 114 -9.66 -12.91 16.18
CA MET A 114 -11.03 -12.36 16.17
C MET A 114 -12.14 -13.40 15.98
N ASP A 115 -11.82 -14.70 15.86
CA ASP A 115 -12.78 -15.80 15.66
C ASP A 115 -13.88 -15.48 14.61
N THR A 116 -13.52 -14.74 13.56
CA THR A 116 -14.46 -14.23 12.55
C THR A 116 -14.16 -14.86 11.19
N THR A 117 -15.20 -15.12 10.39
CA THR A 117 -15.08 -15.79 9.09
C THR A 117 -14.35 -14.91 8.07
N PHE A 118 -13.21 -15.41 7.56
CA PHE A 118 -12.47 -14.73 6.49
C PHE A 118 -13.23 -14.78 5.18
N THR A 119 -13.68 -13.61 4.72
CA THR A 119 -14.36 -13.46 3.42
C THR A 119 -13.45 -12.70 2.48
N VAL A 120 -13.11 -13.33 1.36
CA VAL A 120 -12.28 -12.71 0.32
C VAL A 120 -13.16 -11.79 -0.51
N TYR A 121 -12.85 -10.50 -0.52
CA TYR A 121 -13.51 -9.53 -1.40
C TYR A 121 -12.68 -9.33 -2.67
N PRO A 122 -13.11 -9.84 -3.83
CA PRO A 122 -12.35 -9.74 -5.08
C PRO A 122 -12.07 -8.30 -5.49
N ALA A 123 -13.01 -7.40 -5.18
CA ALA A 123 -12.88 -5.98 -5.43
C ALA A 123 -11.66 -5.37 -4.70
N VAL A 124 -11.39 -5.78 -3.45
CA VAL A 124 -10.25 -5.28 -2.67
C VAL A 124 -8.94 -5.78 -3.27
N ILE A 125 -8.89 -7.04 -3.69
CA ILE A 125 -7.70 -7.60 -4.33
C ILE A 125 -7.42 -6.87 -5.65
N LEU A 126 -8.44 -6.66 -6.48
CA LEU A 126 -8.29 -5.95 -7.76
C LEU A 126 -7.83 -4.50 -7.55
N THR A 127 -8.41 -3.79 -6.58
CA THR A 127 -8.03 -2.40 -6.31
C THR A 127 -6.62 -2.30 -5.73
N THR A 128 -6.21 -3.21 -4.84
CA THR A 128 -4.83 -3.25 -4.32
C THR A 128 -3.82 -3.59 -5.43
N LEU A 129 -4.13 -4.55 -6.31
CA LEU A 129 -3.29 -4.90 -7.45
C LEU A 129 -3.16 -3.72 -8.42
N GLY A 130 -4.29 -3.11 -8.80
CA GLY A 130 -4.32 -1.95 -9.68
C GLY A 130 -3.61 -0.74 -9.08
N ALA A 131 -3.77 -0.50 -7.78
CA ALA A 131 -3.07 0.56 -7.07
C ALA A 131 -1.56 0.31 -7.03
N SER A 132 -1.12 -0.93 -6.78
CA SER A 132 0.31 -1.30 -6.82
C SER A 132 0.90 -1.01 -8.20
N ILE A 133 0.26 -1.48 -9.26
CA ILE A 133 0.71 -1.28 -10.65
C ILE A 133 0.79 0.20 -10.98
N LEU A 134 -0.27 0.97 -10.68
CA LEU A 134 -0.30 2.41 -10.91
C LEU A 134 0.80 3.13 -10.14
N LEU A 135 0.99 2.78 -8.86
CA LEU A 135 1.99 3.39 -8.00
C LEU A 135 3.40 3.10 -8.51
N THR A 136 3.70 1.85 -8.89
CA THR A 136 4.99 1.47 -9.48
C THR A 136 5.25 2.19 -10.81
N LEU A 137 4.25 2.29 -11.68
CA LEU A 137 4.36 3.03 -12.94
C LEU A 137 4.65 4.52 -12.68
N ILE A 138 3.87 5.17 -11.83
CA ILE A 138 4.04 6.59 -11.52
C ILE A 138 5.42 6.84 -10.91
N LEU A 139 5.81 6.07 -9.89
CA LEU A 139 7.09 6.26 -9.21
C LEU A 139 8.29 5.89 -10.10
N GLY A 140 8.17 4.84 -10.92
CA GLY A 140 9.19 4.41 -11.86
C GLY A 140 9.42 5.41 -12.99
N LEU A 141 8.35 5.94 -13.59
CA LEU A 141 8.45 6.99 -14.61
C LEU A 141 8.93 8.32 -14.02
N LEU A 142 8.44 8.74 -12.86
CA LEU A 142 8.92 9.95 -12.18
C LEU A 142 10.39 9.84 -11.82
N GLY A 143 10.83 8.70 -11.30
CA GLY A 143 12.25 8.42 -11.02
C GLY A 143 13.09 8.50 -12.29
N THR A 144 12.61 7.93 -13.40
CA THR A 144 13.28 7.98 -14.70
C THR A 144 13.35 9.41 -15.25
N TRP A 145 12.27 10.19 -15.17
CA TRP A 145 12.23 11.59 -15.63
C TRP A 145 13.12 12.51 -14.79
N LYS A 146 13.12 12.34 -13.46
CA LYS A 146 14.00 13.09 -12.57
C LYS A 146 15.47 12.74 -12.81
N ALA A 147 15.76 11.46 -13.06
CA ALA A 147 17.10 11.00 -13.42
C ALA A 147 17.60 11.61 -14.74
N LEU A 148 16.73 11.72 -15.75
CA LEU A 148 17.07 12.30 -17.06
C LEU A 148 17.11 13.84 -17.06
N GLY A 149 16.44 14.49 -16.11
CA GLY A 149 16.27 15.95 -16.05
C GLY A 149 17.38 16.71 -15.32
N GLN A 150 18.23 16.06 -14.53
CA GLN A 150 19.38 16.74 -13.92
C GLN A 150 20.55 16.81 -14.90
N SER A 151 20.93 18.04 -15.24
CA SER A 151 22.07 18.36 -16.09
C SER A 151 23.35 17.69 -15.57
N PRO A 152 24.08 16.91 -16.39
CA PRO A 152 25.33 16.21 -16.02
C PRO A 152 26.51 17.13 -15.67
N SER A 153 26.29 18.44 -15.55
CA SER A 153 27.33 19.46 -15.41
C SER A 153 28.00 19.51 -14.03
N PHE A 154 27.55 18.72 -13.05
CA PHE A 154 28.13 18.71 -11.70
C PHE A 154 29.31 17.73 -11.54
N TYR A 155 29.35 16.64 -12.32
CA TYR A 155 30.36 15.57 -12.15
C TYR A 155 31.68 15.78 -12.90
N LEU A 156 31.84 16.91 -13.61
CA LEU A 156 33.07 17.28 -14.34
C LEU A 156 33.91 18.36 -13.62
N ARG A 157 33.53 18.76 -12.40
CA ARG A 157 34.18 19.84 -11.65
C ARG A 157 34.95 19.41 -10.39
N GLU A 158 34.88 18.13 -10.02
CA GLU A 158 35.73 17.55 -8.98
C GLU A 158 36.77 16.66 -9.65
N ASN A 159 37.83 17.31 -10.11
CA ASN A 159 39.13 16.72 -10.38
C ASN A 159 40.18 17.66 -9.80
#